data_AF-A0A9C7SBZ1-F1
#
_entry.id   AF-A0A9C7SBZ1-F1
#
_cell.length_a   1.000
_cell.length_b   1.000
_cell.length_c   1.000
_cell.angle_alpha   90.00
_cell.angle_beta   90.00
_cell.angle_gamma   90.00
#
_symmetry.space_group_name_H-M   'P 1'
#
loop_
_entity.id
_entity.type
_entity.pdbx_description
1 polymer ?
#
loop_
_entity_poly.entity_id
_entity_poly.type
_entity_poly.pdbx_seq_one_letter_code
_entity_poly.pdbx_strand_id
1 'polypeptide(L)'
;MKIKNLRLKLLVVLTLIALSVAYILPIYVMVVASLKTPVEISQRAYLLPSAKLQFQNYVEAFRLVFPSLVNSSIISFSVTLLSAFFGGLGGYYLS
;
A
#
# COMPACT_ATOMS: atom_id res chain seq x y z
N MET A 1 -19.88 -6.85 -18.27
CA MET A 1 -20.88 -7.89 -17.94
C MET A 1 -22.03 -7.25 -17.16
N LYS A 2 -23.20 -7.01 -17.77
CA LYS A 2 -24.35 -6.40 -17.07
C LYS A 2 -25.12 -7.49 -16.32
N ILE A 3 -25.08 -7.46 -14.98
CA ILE A 3 -25.85 -8.38 -14.14
C ILE A 3 -27.34 -8.01 -14.23
N LYS A 4 -28.16 -8.89 -14.81
CA LYS A 4 -29.61 -8.67 -14.99
C LYS A 4 -30.42 -8.86 -13.69
N ASN A 5 -29.92 -9.67 -12.74
CA ASN A 5 -30.61 -9.98 -11.49
C ASN A 5 -30.21 -9.02 -10.36
N LEU A 6 -31.16 -8.24 -9.86
CA LEU A 6 -30.94 -7.22 -8.82
C LEU A 6 -30.34 -7.81 -7.54
N ARG A 7 -30.79 -9.00 -7.11
CA ARG A 7 -30.28 -9.66 -5.89
C ARG A 7 -28.81 -10.05 -6.04
N LEU A 8 -28.45 -10.61 -7.19
CA LEU A 8 -27.06 -10.96 -7.49
C LEU A 8 -26.18 -9.72 -7.58
N LYS A 9 -26.70 -8.64 -8.18
CA LYS A 9 -25.99 -7.35 -8.23
C LYS A 9 -25.74 -6.80 -6.81
N LEU A 10 -26.73 -6.84 -5.93
CA LEU A 10 -26.59 -6.41 -4.54
C LEU A 10 -25.57 -7.27 -3.78
N LEU A 11 -25.63 -8.60 -3.91
CA LEU A 11 -24.64 -9.49 -3.30
C LEU A 11 -23.23 -9.16 -3.78
N VAL A 12 -23.01 -9.03 -5.09
CA VAL A 12 -21.70 -8.66 -5.65
C VAL A 12 -21.22 -7.32 -5.10
N VAL A 13 -22.08 -6.30 -5.07
CA VAL A 13 -21.71 -4.97 -4.56
C VAL A 13 -21.37 -5.02 -3.08
N LEU A 14 -22.16 -5.71 -2.26
CA LEU A 14 -21.89 -5.87 -0.82
C LEU A 14 -20.58 -6.63 -0.58
N THR A 15 -20.33 -7.70 -1.33
CA THR A 15 -19.07 -8.43 -1.25
C THR A 15 -17.89 -7.55 -1.63
N LEU A 16 -17.99 -6.77 -2.72
CA LEU A 16 -16.94 -5.84 -3.12
C LEU A 16 -16.67 -4.79 -2.05
N ILE A 17 -17.71 -4.18 -1.47
CA ILE A 17 -17.56 -3.20 -0.39
C ILE A 17 -16.88 -3.83 0.83
N ALA A 18 -17.33 -5.03 1.24
CA ALA A 18 -16.75 -5.73 2.38
C ALA A 18 -15.26 -6.06 2.16
N LEU A 19 -14.91 -6.57 0.97
CA LEU A 19 -13.52 -6.83 0.60
C LEU A 19 -12.71 -5.54 0.55
N SER A 20 -13.22 -4.47 -0.07
CA SER A 20 -12.55 -3.18 -0.11
C SER A 20 -12.23 -2.65 1.28
N VAL A 21 -13.21 -2.69 2.21
CA VAL A 21 -12.97 -2.29 3.61
C VAL A 21 -11.90 -3.17 4.26
N ALA A 22 -11.99 -4.50 4.09
CA ALA A 22 -11.03 -5.44 4.67
C ALA A 22 -9.59 -5.20 4.18
N TYR A 23 -9.41 -4.92 2.88
CA TYR A 23 -8.09 -4.66 2.30
C TYR A 23 -7.54 -3.25 2.60
N ILE A 24 -8.42 -2.25 2.75
CA ILE A 24 -8.01 -0.87 3.05
C ILE A 24 -7.72 -0.70 4.55
N LEU A 25 -8.42 -1.41 5.44
CA LEU A 25 -8.26 -1.29 6.88
C LEU A 25 -6.80 -1.37 7.38
N PRO A 26 -5.95 -2.33 6.98
CA PRO A 26 -4.55 -2.35 7.43
C PRO A 26 -3.77 -1.12 6.97
N ILE A 27 -4.04 -0.60 5.76
CA ILE A 27 -3.39 0.62 5.25
C ILE A 27 -3.86 1.84 6.05
N TYR A 28 -5.15 1.94 6.35
CA TYR A 28 -5.70 2.98 7.20
C TYR A 28 -5.03 2.99 8.59
N VAL A 29 -4.95 1.82 9.23
CA VAL A 29 -4.33 1.68 10.54
C VAL A 29 -2.85 2.04 10.48
N MET A 30 -2.13 1.64 9.43
CA MET A 30 -0.72 1.99 9.25
C MET A 30 -0.50 3.50 9.15
N VAL A 31 -1.32 4.21 8.37
CA VAL A 31 -1.23 5.68 8.21
C VAL A 31 -1.63 6.42 9.48
N VAL A 32 -2.66 5.96 10.19
CA VAL A 32 -3.08 6.56 11.45
C VAL A 32 -2.04 6.32 12.54
N ALA A 33 -1.43 5.13 12.58
CA ALA A 33 -0.40 4.78 13.55
C ALA A 33 0.91 5.52 13.32
N SER A 34 1.32 5.77 12.06
CA SER A 34 2.56 6.50 11.76
C SER A 34 2.53 7.95 12.26
N LEU A 35 1.34 8.54 12.39
CA LEU A 35 1.14 9.91 12.86
C LEU A 35 0.91 10.02 14.38
N LYS A 36 0.90 8.90 15.12
CA LYS A 36 0.64 8.88 16.57
C LYS A 36 1.89 9.13 17.41
N THR A 37 1.67 9.62 18.62
CA THR A 37 2.68 9.67 19.68
C THR A 37 2.96 8.26 20.25
N PRO A 38 4.15 8.00 20.82
CA PRO A 38 4.45 6.73 21.49
C PRO A 38 3.47 6.40 22.64
N VAL A 39 2.93 7.43 23.30
CA VAL A 39 1.94 7.28 24.37
C VAL A 39 0.61 6.74 23.84
N GLU A 40 0.10 7.30 22.74
CA GLU A 40 -1.15 6.82 22.11
C GLU A 40 -1.01 5.39 21.56
N ILE A 41 0.18 5.05 21.06
CA ILE A 41 0.49 3.68 20.62
C ILE A 41 0.46 2.71 21.81
N SER A 42 1.00 3.12 22.95
CA SER A 42 1.00 2.32 24.20
C SER A 42 -0.42 2.09 24.74
N GLN A 43 -1.34 3.02 24.47
CA GLN A 43 -2.76 2.93 24.84
C GLN A 43 -3.60 2.06 23.88
N ARG A 44 -2.99 1.48 22.85
CA ARG A 44 -3.66 0.59 21.85
C ARG A 44 -4.81 1.24 21.07
N ALA A 45 -4.82 2.57 20.97
CA ALA A 45 -5.87 3.32 20.27
C ALA A 45 -5.56 3.41 18.75
N TYR A 46 -5.59 2.30 18.02
CA TYR A 46 -5.15 2.23 16.61
C TYR A 46 -6.19 2.64 15.57
N LEU A 47 -7.49 2.51 15.88
CA LEU A 47 -8.58 2.78 14.93
C LEU A 47 -9.01 4.24 14.88
N LEU A 48 -8.59 5.06 15.85
CA LEU A 48 -8.99 6.45 15.97
C LEU A 48 -7.85 7.35 15.50
N PRO A 49 -8.13 8.40 14.69
CA PRO A 49 -7.11 9.38 14.34
C PRO A 49 -6.57 10.08 15.59
N SER A 50 -5.28 10.42 15.58
CA SER A 50 -4.68 11.20 16.67
C SER A 50 -5.16 12.65 16.61
N ALA A 51 -5.37 13.26 17.78
CA ALA A 51 -5.60 14.70 17.88
C ALA A 51 -4.32 15.52 17.67
N LYS A 52 -3.13 14.91 17.83
CA LYS A 52 -1.82 15.57 17.70
C LYS A 52 -0.94 14.81 16.71
N LEU A 53 -0.90 15.30 15.48
CA LEU A 53 -0.08 14.71 14.40
C LEU A 53 1.43 14.80 14.71
N GLN A 54 2.12 13.67 14.70
CA GLN A 54 3.56 13.55 14.95
C GLN A 54 4.35 13.34 13.65
N PHE A 55 4.66 14.43 12.95
CA PHE A 55 5.47 14.37 11.73
C PHE A 55 6.95 14.01 11.97
N GLN A 56 7.43 14.17 13.21
CA GLN A 56 8.81 13.81 13.57
C GLN A 56 9.10 12.32 13.33
N ASN A 57 8.10 11.46 13.47
CA ASN A 57 8.20 10.02 13.15
C ASN A 57 8.65 9.80 11.70
N TYR A 58 8.12 10.59 10.75
CA TYR A 58 8.48 10.50 9.34
C TYR A 58 9.89 11.00 9.07
N VAL A 59 10.30 12.09 9.73
CA VAL A 59 11.65 12.65 9.57
C VAL A 59 12.70 11.64 10.04
N GLU A 60 12.50 11.06 11.22
CA GLU A 60 13.42 10.08 11.78
C GLU A 60 13.43 8.78 10.95
N ALA A 61 12.25 8.26 10.59
CA ALA A 61 12.15 7.07 9.75
C ALA A 61 12.84 7.30 8.41
N PHE A 62 12.60 8.43 7.74
CA PHE A 62 13.20 8.72 6.44
C PHE A 62 14.72 8.80 6.54
N ARG A 63 15.27 9.42 7.59
CA ARG A 63 16.71 9.45 7.84
C ARG A 63 17.32 8.05 7.92
N LEU A 64 16.63 7.11 8.58
CA LEU A 64 17.09 5.74 8.73
C LEU A 64 16.96 4.92 7.44
N VAL A 65 15.87 5.08 6.69
CA VAL A 65 15.61 4.24 5.51
C VAL A 65 16.18 4.80 4.21
N PHE A 66 16.56 6.08 4.16
CA PHE A 66 16.99 6.74 2.92
C PHE A 66 18.11 5.99 2.17
N PRO A 67 19.20 5.52 2.81
CA PRO A 67 20.25 4.78 2.09
C PRO A 67 19.72 3.49 1.45
N SER A 68 18.90 2.73 2.18
CA SER A 68 18.29 1.50 1.68
C SER A 68 17.26 1.75 0.59
N LEU A 69 16.54 2.88 0.65
CA LEU A 69 15.60 3.33 -0.38
C LEU A 69 16.33 3.60 -1.70
N VAL A 70 17.47 4.30 -1.64
CA VAL A 70 18.31 4.58 -2.81
C VAL A 70 18.83 3.28 -3.42
N ASN A 71 19.40 2.39 -2.60
CA ASN A 71 19.90 1.09 -3.08
C ASN A 71 18.78 0.27 -3.76
N SER A 72 17.61 0.19 -3.12
CA SER A 72 16.46 -0.54 -3.68
C SER A 72 15.96 0.08 -4.99
N SER A 73 15.98 1.41 -5.09
CA SER A 73 15.58 2.13 -6.30
C SER A 73 16.53 1.86 -7.47
N ILE A 74 17.84 1.90 -7.22
CA ILE A 74 18.86 1.58 -8.24
C ILE A 74 18.68 0.14 -8.74
N ILE A 75 18.52 -0.82 -7.82
CA ILE A 75 18.33 -2.24 -8.17
C ILE A 75 17.04 -2.41 -8.95
N SER A 76 15.90 -1.92 -8.43
CA SER A 76 14.59 -2.08 -9.06
C SER A 76 14.56 -1.48 -10.46
N PHE A 77 15.10 -0.28 -10.65
CA PHE A 77 15.18 0.36 -11.95
C PHE A 77 16.05 -0.45 -12.92
N SER A 78 17.25 -0.84 -12.49
CA SER A 78 18.19 -1.58 -13.34
C SER A 78 17.61 -2.93 -13.76
N VAL A 79 17.05 -3.68 -12.81
CA VAL A 79 16.44 -5.00 -13.08
C VAL A 79 15.22 -4.85 -13.98
N THR A 80 14.36 -3.86 -13.75
CA THR A 80 13.17 -3.63 -14.59
C THR A 80 13.57 -3.31 -16.02
N LEU A 81 14.55 -2.41 -16.20
CA LEU A 81 15.05 -2.01 -17.52
C LEU A 81 15.62 -3.21 -18.29
N LEU A 82 16.53 -3.97 -17.66
CA LEU A 82 17.13 -5.14 -18.28
C LEU A 82 16.08 -6.23 -18.56
N SER A 83 15.15 -6.45 -17.63
CA SER A 83 14.07 -7.44 -17.81
C SER A 83 13.14 -7.05 -18.96
N ALA A 84 12.79 -5.78 -19.09
CA ALA A 84 11.98 -5.29 -20.20
C ALA A 84 12.73 -5.40 -21.53
N PHE A 85 14.03 -5.08 -21.56
CA PHE A 85 14.85 -5.19 -22.77
C PHE A 85 15.00 -6.64 -23.23
N PHE A 86 15.55 -7.51 -22.38
CA PHE A 86 15.77 -8.92 -22.74
C PHE A 86 14.45 -9.69 -22.89
N GLY A 87 13.47 -9.44 -22.01
CA GLY A 87 12.14 -10.02 -22.12
C GLY A 87 11.41 -9.58 -23.39
N GLY A 88 11.59 -8.32 -23.80
CA GLY A 88 11.07 -7.81 -25.06
C GLY A 88 11.69 -8.48 -26.28
N LEU A 89 13.00 -8.72 -26.29
CA LEU A 89 13.67 -9.48 -27.35
C LEU A 89 13.16 -10.92 -27.46
N GLY A 90 12.99 -11.61 -26.32
CA GLY A 90 12.42 -12.96 -26.28
C GLY A 90 10.95 -13.01 -26.71
N GLY A 91 10.15 -12.03 -26.28
CA GLY A 91 8.74 -11.91 -26.65
C GLY A 91 8.54 -11.55 -28.14
N TYR A 92 9.42 -10.73 -28.71
CA TYR A 92 9.42 -10.41 -30.14
C TYR A 92 9.70 -11.65 -30.99
N TYR A 93 10.64 -12.51 -30.58
CA TYR A 93 10.91 -13.77 -31.27
C TYR A 93 9.73 -14.76 -31.24
N LEU A 94 8.91 -14.72 -30.19
CA LEU A 94 7.75 -15.60 -30.01
C LEU A 94 6.45 -15.08 -30.66
N SER A 95 6.48 -13.86 -31.21
CA SER A 95 5.34 -13.20 -31.89
C SER A 95 5.42 -13.40 -33.40
#